data_AF-A0A5I3I9T1-F1
#
_entry.id   AF-A0A5I3I9T1-F1
#
_cell.length_a   1.000
_cell.length_b   1.000
_cell.length_c   1.000
_cell.angle_alpha   90.00
_cell.angle_beta   90.00
_cell.angle_gamma   90.00
#
_symmetry.space_group_name_H-M   'P 1'
#
loop_
_entity.id
_entity.type
_entity.pdbx_description
1 polymer ?
#
loop_
_entity_poly.entity_id
_entity_poly.type
_entity_poly.pdbx_seq_one_letter_code
_entity_poly.pdbx_strand_id
1 'polypeptide(L)' 'MLTKEPSFASLLVKQSPAIHCGHGWIMGKDGKRWHPCRS' A
#
# COMPACT_ATOMS: atom_id res chain seq x y z
N MET A 1 19.14 0.18 -26.51
CA MET A 1 18.11 -0.88 -26.40
C MET A 1 17.23 -0.53 -25.21
N LEU A 2 15.99 -0.10 -25.44
CA LEU A 2 15.04 0.12 -24.34
C LEU A 2 14.54 -1.27 -23.92
N THR A 3 15.10 -1.82 -22.85
CA THR A 3 14.67 -3.09 -22.28
C THR A 3 13.20 -2.93 -21.88
N LYS A 4 12.31 -3.65 -22.57
CA LYS A 4 10.86 -3.70 -22.30
C LYS A 4 10.51 -4.43 -21.00
N GLU A 5 11.51 -4.71 -20.18
CA GLU A 5 11.32 -5.42 -18.92
C GLU A 5 10.63 -4.49 -17.91
N PRO A 6 9.52 -4.91 -17.31
CA PRO A 6 8.84 -4.11 -16.30
C PRO A 6 9.81 -3.84 -15.15
N SER A 7 9.88 -2.58 -14.71
CA SER A 7 10.61 -2.22 -13.49
C SER A 7 10.16 -3.13 -12.33
N PHE A 8 11.11 -3.56 -11.49
CA PHE A 8 10.83 -4.34 -10.29
C PHE A 8 9.74 -3.69 -9.41
N ALA A 9 9.64 -2.36 -9.41
CA ALA A 9 8.58 -1.62 -8.72
C ALA A 9 7.15 -1.98 -9.19
N SER A 10 7.00 -2.38 -10.46
CA SER A 10 5.72 -2.84 -11.03
C SER A 10 5.30 -4.21 -10.49
N LEU A 11 6.25 -5.00 -9.98
CA LEU A 11 5.98 -6.28 -9.29
C LEU A 11 5.66 -6.06 -7.81
N LEU A 12 6.03 -4.89 -7.25
CA LEU A 12 5.73 -4.48 -5.87
C LEU A 12 4.31 -3.91 -5.71
N VAL A 13 3.39 -4.18 -6.65
CA VAL A 13 1.97 -3.84 -6.55
C VAL A 13 1.28 -4.86 -5.63
N LYS A 14 1.79 -5.03 -4.40
CA LYS A 14 1.01 -5.66 -3.34
C LYS A 14 0.08 -4.58 -2.81
N GLN A 15 -1.06 -4.40 -3.48
CA GLN A 15 -2.14 -3.59 -2.93
C GLN A 15 -2.46 -4.13 -1.55
N SER A 16 -2.36 -3.28 -0.53
CA SER A 16 -2.83 -3.64 0.81
C SER A 16 -4.31 -4.00 0.70
N PRO A 17 -4.76 -5.16 1.22
CA PRO A 17 -6.19 -5.49 1.25
C PRO A 17 -6.98 -4.52 2.14
N ALA A 18 -6.29 -3.74 2.96
CA ALA A 18 -6.91 -2.71 3.79
C ALA A 18 -7.06 -1.41 3.01
N ILE A 19 -8.26 -0.82 3.10
CA ILE A 19 -8.59 0.47 2.50
C ILE A 19 -7.63 1.53 3.04
N HIS A 20 -6.76 2.04 2.16
CA HIS A 20 -5.91 3.18 2.47
C HIS A 20 -6.79 4.43 2.55
N CYS A 21 -6.84 5.07 3.71
CA CYS A 21 -7.75 6.18 4.01
C CYS A 21 -7.11 7.56 3.77
N GLY A 22 -6.07 7.64 2.93
CA GLY A 22 -5.25 8.85 2.78
C GLY A 22 -4.38 9.11 4.01
N HIS A 23 -3.36 9.97 3.87
CA HIS A 23 -2.44 10.36 4.94
C HIS A 23 -1.78 9.18 5.72
N GLY A 24 -1.58 8.02 5.09
CA GLY A 24 -0.94 6.85 5.73
C GLY A 24 -1.85 6.06 6.67
N TRP A 25 -3.16 6.34 6.71
CA TRP A 25 -4.11 5.59 7.53
C TRP A 25 -4.56 4.31 6.84
N ILE A 26 -4.65 3.24 7.62
CA ILE A 26 -5.04 1.90 7.18
C ILE A 26 -6.31 1.50 7.95
N MET A 27 -7.35 1.07 7.24
CA MET A 27 -8.57 0.58 7.87
C MET A 27 -8.37 -0.85 8.39
N GLY A 28 -8.49 -1.03 9.70
CA GLY A 28 -8.46 -2.33 10.37
C GLY A 28 -9.73 -3.15 10.08
N LYS A 29 -9.68 -4.44 10.39
CA LYS A 29 -10.81 -5.38 10.19
C LYS A 29 -12.05 -5.02 11.01
N ASP A 30 -11.89 -4.25 12.08
CA ASP A 30 -12.96 -3.75 12.95
C ASP A 30 -13.51 -2.39 12.50
N GLY A 31 -13.08 -1.89 11.34
CA GLY A 31 -13.46 -0.56 10.83
C GLY A 31 -12.73 0.60 11.53
N LYS A 32 -11.84 0.31 12.50
CA LYS A 32 -11.03 1.35 13.13
C LYS A 32 -9.84 1.70 12.26
N ARG A 33 -9.43 2.97 12.31
CA ARG A 33 -8.26 3.46 11.56
C ARG A 33 -7.00 3.23 12.38
N TRP A 34 -5.95 2.73 11.74
CA TRP A 34 -4.62 2.52 12.31
C TRP A 34 -3.59 3.32 11.51
N HIS A 35 -2.59 3.89 12.18
CA HIS A 35 -1.49 4.63 11.55
C HIS A 35 -0.15 4.14 12.12
N PRO A 36 0.76 3.58 11.30
CA PRO A 36 2.01 2.96 11.78
C PRO A 36 2.88 3.88 12.62
N CYS A 37 2.94 5.17 12.27
CA CYS A 37 3.76 6.16 12.99
C CYS A 37 3.09 6.82 14.20
N ARG A 38 1.85 6.44 14.55
CA ARG A 38 1.12 6.97 15.71
C ARG A 38 0.83 5.90 16.76
N SER A 39 1.65 4.84 16.80
CA SER A 39 1.59 3.81 17.83
C SER A 39 1.96 4.36 19.21
#